data_AF-A0A9P8VR53-F1
#
_entry.id   AF-A0A9P8VR53-F1
#
_cell.length_a   1.000
_cell.length_b   1.000
_cell.length_c   1.000
_cell.angle_alpha   90.00
_cell.angle_beta   90.00
_cell.angle_gamma   90.00
#
_symmetry.space_group_name_H-M   'P 1'
#
loop_
_entity.id
_entity.type
_entity.pdbx_description
1 polymer ?
#
loop_
_entity_poly.entity_id
_entity_poly.type
_entity_poly.pdbx_seq_one_letter_code
_entity_poly.pdbx_strand_id
1 'polypeptide(L)'
;MKFLEAIAALLASSLSLTSAVDTAAWESRNIYFVLTDRIARNGDDNGGSSCGNLGSYCGGTFKCLESKLDYIKGMGFDAIWITPVVSNIPGGYHGLVNSAHSKGIYIMVDVVANHMGYGNITNFKPVPLNQESSYHSACDIHSSNQNIVENCRIAGLPDVNTQSSEIRKLYQDWIKWLVSEFGFDGVRIDTVKHVEKDFRPPFASAAGVYIIGEVFDGGPDYLVGYGPWLKTLLPPKLTRARVLTYGYDAYIVRKSGASSNRLIDGTTNLLSDISHARICR
;
A
#
# COMPACT_ATOMS: atom_id res chain seq x y z
N MET A 1 56.51 13.54 29.02
CA MET A 1 55.70 12.31 28.98
C MET A 1 54.42 12.50 29.76
N LYS A 2 53.33 12.84 29.06
CA LYS A 2 51.92 12.51 29.32
C LYS A 2 51.15 13.14 28.16
N PHE A 3 51.31 12.46 27.04
CA PHE A 3 50.65 12.66 25.77
C PHE A 3 49.19 12.19 25.89
N LEU A 4 48.31 12.82 25.14
CA LEU A 4 47.09 12.25 24.56
C LEU A 4 46.07 11.63 25.53
N GLU A 5 45.10 12.42 25.98
CA GLU A 5 43.74 11.96 26.22
C GLU A 5 42.82 13.18 26.28
N ALA A 6 41.64 13.07 25.64
CA ALA A 6 40.51 14.00 25.72
C ALA A 6 40.44 15.20 24.76
N ILE A 7 40.57 15.01 23.44
CA ILE A 7 39.73 15.73 22.46
C ILE A 7 39.35 14.78 21.32
N ALA A 8 38.37 13.93 21.58
CA ALA A 8 37.59 13.26 20.54
C ALA A 8 36.12 13.32 20.97
N ALA A 9 35.59 14.54 21.10
CA ALA A 9 34.15 14.75 21.14
C ALA A 9 33.63 14.48 19.72
N LEU A 10 33.27 13.22 19.52
CA LEU A 10 32.46 12.68 18.44
C LEU A 10 31.35 13.68 18.07
N LEU A 11 31.51 14.40 16.96
CA LEU A 11 30.39 14.77 16.11
C LEU A 11 30.01 13.52 15.32
N ALA A 12 29.47 12.53 16.02
CA ALA A 12 28.70 11.47 15.39
C ALA A 12 27.36 12.10 15.01
N SER A 13 27.27 12.49 13.76
CA SER A 13 26.02 12.66 13.03
C SER A 13 25.03 11.57 13.46
N SER A 14 23.94 11.99 14.09
CA SER A 14 22.77 11.15 14.30
C SER A 14 22.12 10.89 12.93
N LEU A 15 22.69 9.95 12.18
CA LEU A 15 21.98 9.24 11.14
C LEU A 15 20.92 8.41 11.85
N SER A 16 19.68 8.88 11.80
CA SER A 16 18.51 8.18 12.31
C SER A 16 18.45 6.75 11.74
N LEU A 17 18.73 5.76 12.59
CA LEU A 17 18.58 4.33 12.33
C LEU A 17 17.09 3.87 12.36
N THR A 18 16.17 4.77 12.00
CA THR A 18 14.71 4.57 12.17
C THR A 18 14.13 3.45 11.32
N SER A 19 14.84 2.96 10.29
CA SER A 19 14.32 1.89 9.41
C SER A 19 14.43 0.47 9.98
N ALA A 20 15.42 0.19 10.84
CA ALA A 20 15.63 -1.15 11.40
C ALA A 20 14.72 -1.44 12.60
N VAL A 21 14.37 -0.40 13.37
CA VAL A 21 13.52 -0.51 14.57
C VAL A 21 12.09 -0.89 14.20
N ASP A 22 11.56 -0.36 13.09
CA ASP A 22 10.17 -0.62 12.71
C ASP A 22 9.98 -2.00 12.03
N THR A 23 10.96 -2.45 11.24
CA THR A 23 10.89 -3.80 10.63
C THR A 23 10.80 -4.90 11.69
N ALA A 24 11.58 -4.80 12.77
CA ALA A 24 11.55 -5.78 13.86
C ALA A 24 10.19 -5.81 14.59
N ALA A 25 9.50 -4.67 14.70
CA ALA A 25 8.16 -4.59 15.29
C ALA A 25 7.09 -5.29 14.43
N TRP A 26 7.30 -5.36 13.12
CA TRP A 26 6.41 -6.04 12.17
C TRP A 26 6.70 -7.54 12.01
N GLU A 27 7.90 -8.03 12.34
CA GLU A 27 8.29 -9.45 12.21
C GLU A 27 7.42 -10.40 13.05
N SER A 28 6.79 -9.92 14.13
CA SER A 28 5.90 -10.72 14.99
C SER A 28 4.41 -10.57 14.68
N ARG A 29 4.02 -9.77 13.67
CA ARG A 29 2.62 -9.44 13.38
C ARG A 29 1.96 -10.45 12.46
N ASN A 30 0.65 -10.63 12.62
CA ASN A 30 -0.23 -11.36 11.72
C ASN A 30 -1.18 -10.39 11.02
N ILE A 31 -1.05 -10.28 9.70
CA ILE A 31 -1.76 -9.29 8.89
C ILE A 31 -3.05 -9.87 8.31
N TYR A 32 -4.17 -9.18 8.53
CA TYR A 32 -5.45 -9.42 7.86
C TYR A 32 -5.65 -8.39 6.73
N PHE A 33 -5.72 -8.83 5.47
CA PHE A 33 -5.94 -7.92 4.35
C PHE A 33 -7.42 -7.74 4.06
N VAL A 34 -7.85 -6.48 3.94
CA VAL A 34 -9.24 -6.08 3.76
C VAL A 34 -9.40 -5.15 2.57
N LEU A 35 -10.37 -5.48 1.72
CA LEU A 35 -10.98 -4.48 0.84
C LEU A 35 -12.01 -3.72 1.65
N THR A 36 -11.75 -2.44 1.90
CA THR A 36 -12.61 -1.60 2.76
C THR A 36 -14.07 -1.65 2.33
N ASP A 37 -14.33 -1.64 1.01
CA ASP A 37 -15.68 -1.70 0.43
C ASP A 37 -16.42 -3.04 0.66
N ARG A 38 -15.72 -4.09 1.11
CA ARG A 38 -16.22 -5.48 1.12
C ARG A 38 -16.36 -6.11 2.50
N ILE A 39 -15.94 -5.42 3.56
CA ILE A 39 -15.90 -6.01 4.91
C ILE A 39 -17.24 -5.98 5.64
N ALA A 40 -17.90 -4.83 5.67
CA ALA A 40 -19.15 -4.61 6.39
C ALA A 40 -19.84 -3.35 5.87
N ARG A 41 -21.17 -3.38 5.74
CA ARG A 41 -21.98 -2.28 5.18
C ARG A 41 -22.75 -1.47 6.23
N ASN A 42 -22.87 -2.00 7.45
CA ASN A 42 -23.56 -1.40 8.59
C ASN A 42 -22.93 -1.89 9.91
N GLY A 43 -23.25 -1.21 11.02
CA GLY A 43 -22.57 -1.42 12.31
C GLY A 43 -22.70 -2.85 12.80
N ASP A 44 -23.89 -3.41 12.62
CA ASP A 44 -24.30 -4.74 13.07
C ASP A 44 -24.27 -5.79 11.94
N ASP A 45 -23.44 -5.58 10.89
CA ASP A 45 -23.47 -6.43 9.70
C ASP A 45 -23.06 -7.87 10.03
N ASN A 46 -24.04 -8.74 10.25
CA ASN A 46 -23.86 -10.15 10.58
C ASN A 46 -24.02 -11.04 9.34
N GLY A 47 -23.87 -10.46 8.15
CA GLY A 47 -24.14 -11.12 6.88
C GLY A 47 -25.50 -10.72 6.28
N GLY A 48 -25.61 -10.85 4.96
CA GLY A 48 -26.82 -10.54 4.21
C GLY A 48 -26.66 -10.91 2.74
N SER A 49 -27.50 -10.33 1.87
CA SER A 49 -27.39 -10.57 0.43
C SER A 49 -26.00 -10.21 -0.10
N SER A 50 -25.47 -11.05 -0.99
CA SER A 50 -24.21 -10.80 -1.67
C SER A 50 -24.28 -9.54 -2.52
N CYS A 51 -23.13 -8.86 -2.69
CA CYS A 51 -23.02 -7.77 -3.63
C CYS A 51 -23.27 -8.27 -5.06
N GLY A 52 -24.24 -7.68 -5.76
CA GLY A 52 -24.67 -8.17 -7.08
C GLY A 52 -23.71 -7.86 -8.22
N ASN A 53 -22.92 -6.79 -8.10
CA ASN A 53 -21.90 -6.43 -9.09
C ASN A 53 -20.57 -6.13 -8.40
N LEU A 54 -19.61 -7.05 -8.54
CA LEU A 54 -18.29 -6.93 -7.91
C LEU A 54 -17.37 -5.92 -8.63
N GLY A 55 -17.74 -5.44 -9.82
CA GLY A 55 -17.08 -4.33 -10.51
C GLY A 55 -17.58 -2.95 -10.07
N SER A 56 -18.32 -2.88 -8.96
CA SER A 56 -18.85 -1.63 -8.40
C SER A 56 -18.70 -1.61 -6.88
N TYR A 57 -18.94 -0.44 -6.28
CA TYR A 57 -18.98 -0.30 -4.82
C TYR A 57 -20.11 -1.12 -4.20
N CYS A 58 -19.75 -1.91 -3.20
CA CYS A 58 -20.64 -2.77 -2.42
C CYS A 58 -21.05 -2.14 -1.08
N GLY A 59 -20.45 -1.00 -0.71
CA GLY A 59 -20.91 -0.11 0.35
C GLY A 59 -20.17 -0.23 1.67
N GLY A 60 -18.99 -0.85 1.69
CA GLY A 60 -18.16 -0.89 2.90
C GLY A 60 -17.48 0.45 3.21
N THR A 61 -17.33 0.76 4.49
CA THR A 61 -16.73 2.02 4.96
C THR A 61 -15.72 1.77 6.09
N PHE A 62 -14.85 2.74 6.37
CA PHE A 62 -13.91 2.64 7.50
C PHE A 62 -14.63 2.53 8.84
N LYS A 63 -15.78 3.21 9.01
CA LYS A 63 -16.59 3.08 10.23
C LYS A 63 -17.18 1.67 10.38
N CYS A 64 -17.52 1.01 9.28
CA CYS A 64 -17.97 -0.38 9.33
C CYS A 64 -16.81 -1.37 9.53
N LEU A 65 -15.62 -1.08 9.02
CA LEU A 65 -14.42 -1.85 9.38
C LEU A 65 -14.12 -1.75 10.88
N GLU A 66 -14.30 -0.57 11.48
CA GLU A 66 -14.13 -0.35 12.92
C GLU A 66 -15.02 -1.31 13.75
N SER A 67 -16.26 -1.56 13.33
CA SER A 67 -17.15 -2.50 14.03
C SER A 67 -16.73 -3.97 13.92
N LYS A 68 -15.76 -4.29 13.04
CA LYS A 68 -15.21 -5.64 12.85
C LYS A 68 -13.82 -5.83 13.46
N LEU A 69 -13.27 -4.82 14.15
CA LEU A 69 -11.95 -4.94 14.77
C LEU A 69 -11.87 -6.06 15.81
N ASP A 70 -12.91 -6.25 16.63
CA ASP A 70 -12.95 -7.35 17.62
C ASP A 70 -13.09 -8.72 16.96
N TYR A 71 -13.81 -8.81 15.83
CA TYR A 71 -13.89 -10.02 15.02
C TYR A 71 -12.52 -10.41 14.46
N ILE A 72 -11.80 -9.44 13.86
CA ILE A 72 -10.46 -9.64 13.30
C ILE A 72 -9.47 -10.04 14.40
N LYS A 73 -9.49 -9.32 15.53
CA LYS A 73 -8.64 -9.61 16.68
C LYS A 73 -8.94 -10.97 17.31
N GLY A 74 -10.22 -11.36 17.38
CA GLY A 74 -10.65 -12.66 17.87
C GLY A 74 -10.12 -13.85 17.06
N MET A 75 -9.78 -13.62 15.78
CA MET A 75 -9.09 -14.61 14.94
C MET A 75 -7.58 -14.69 15.18
N GLY A 76 -7.02 -13.80 15.99
CA GLY A 76 -5.58 -13.72 16.33
C GLY A 76 -4.77 -12.79 15.44
N PHE A 77 -5.42 -11.98 14.60
CA PHE A 77 -4.73 -10.94 13.82
C PHE A 77 -4.52 -9.69 14.67
N ASP A 78 -3.34 -9.09 14.54
CA ASP A 78 -2.93 -7.88 15.27
C ASP A 78 -2.40 -6.80 14.32
N ALA A 79 -2.58 -6.99 13.01
CA ALA A 79 -2.38 -5.97 11.99
C ALA A 79 -3.43 -6.11 10.87
N ILE A 80 -3.81 -4.99 10.25
CA ILE A 80 -4.75 -4.94 9.13
C ILE A 80 -4.11 -4.17 7.98
N TRP A 81 -4.11 -4.76 6.79
CA TRP A 81 -3.80 -4.05 5.54
C TRP A 81 -5.11 -3.60 4.89
N ILE A 82 -5.28 -2.30 4.67
CA ILE A 82 -6.44 -1.72 3.97
C ILE A 82 -6.08 -1.26 2.56
N THR A 83 -7.04 -1.34 1.64
CA THR A 83 -6.93 -0.80 0.27
C THR A 83 -6.63 0.71 0.24
N PRO A 84 -6.15 1.24 -0.91
CA PRO A 84 -5.71 2.63 -1.01
C PRO A 84 -6.72 3.71 -0.64
N VAL A 85 -6.17 4.84 -0.19
CA VAL A 85 -6.89 5.99 0.34
C VAL A 85 -6.35 7.29 -0.29
N VAL A 86 -6.80 7.64 -1.50
CA VAL A 86 -6.14 8.71 -2.30
C VAL A 86 -7.00 9.94 -2.62
N SER A 87 -8.33 9.91 -2.38
CA SER A 87 -9.16 11.12 -2.43
C SER A 87 -9.25 11.72 -1.03
N ASN A 88 -8.42 12.75 -0.75
CA ASN A 88 -8.21 13.24 0.61
C ASN A 88 -8.31 14.77 0.72
N ILE A 89 -8.82 15.23 1.86
CA ILE A 89 -8.77 16.61 2.33
C ILE A 89 -8.09 16.63 3.72
N PRO A 90 -7.40 17.72 4.10
CA PRO A 90 -6.91 17.89 5.47
C PRO A 90 -8.04 17.66 6.50
N GLY A 91 -7.77 16.90 7.59
CA GLY A 91 -8.79 16.54 8.58
C GLY A 91 -9.70 15.37 8.18
N GLY A 92 -9.16 14.42 7.42
CA GLY A 92 -9.83 13.16 7.06
C GLY A 92 -10.23 12.31 8.28
N TYR A 93 -10.99 11.24 8.05
CA TYR A 93 -11.44 10.34 9.11
C TYR A 93 -10.27 9.56 9.74
N HIS A 94 -9.86 9.94 10.95
CA HIS A 94 -8.83 9.26 11.74
C HIS A 94 -9.38 8.13 12.64
N GLY A 95 -10.71 7.94 12.67
CA GLY A 95 -11.36 7.08 13.67
C GLY A 95 -10.98 5.61 13.56
N LEU A 96 -10.71 5.10 12.36
CA LEU A 96 -10.29 3.71 12.17
C LEU A 96 -8.95 3.42 12.84
N VAL A 97 -7.92 4.23 12.55
CA VAL A 97 -6.56 4.01 13.08
C VAL A 97 -6.56 4.14 14.59
N ASN A 98 -7.17 5.20 15.13
CA ASN A 98 -7.29 5.38 16.58
C ASN A 98 -8.01 4.21 17.27
N SER A 99 -9.09 3.70 16.67
CA SER A 99 -9.84 2.56 17.23
C SER A 99 -9.04 1.26 17.16
N ALA A 100 -8.32 1.02 16.06
CA ALA A 100 -7.42 -0.10 15.92
C ALA A 100 -6.28 -0.05 16.95
N HIS A 101 -5.64 1.11 17.10
CA HIS A 101 -4.58 1.34 18.09
C HIS A 101 -5.06 1.14 19.53
N SER A 102 -6.28 1.59 19.88
CA SER A 102 -6.88 1.33 21.20
C SER A 102 -7.04 -0.16 21.51
N LYS A 103 -7.07 -1.00 20.48
CA LYS A 103 -7.13 -2.47 20.56
C LYS A 103 -5.77 -3.13 20.30
N GLY A 104 -4.69 -2.37 20.16
CA GLY A 104 -3.34 -2.87 19.88
C GLY A 104 -3.18 -3.49 18.49
N ILE A 105 -3.95 -3.03 17.51
CA ILE A 105 -3.93 -3.49 16.12
C ILE A 105 -3.21 -2.46 15.26
N TYR A 106 -2.22 -2.89 14.46
CA TYR A 106 -1.54 -2.03 13.49
C TYR A 106 -2.34 -1.86 12.20
N ILE A 107 -2.24 -0.69 11.56
CA ILE A 107 -2.84 -0.43 10.25
C ILE A 107 -1.74 -0.18 9.21
N MET A 108 -1.74 -1.02 8.18
CA MET A 108 -0.95 -0.86 6.98
C MET A 108 -1.80 -0.28 5.86
N VAL A 109 -1.34 0.81 5.25
CA VAL A 109 -2.02 1.46 4.12
C VAL A 109 -1.41 1.01 2.79
N ASP A 110 -2.26 0.73 1.81
CA ASP A 110 -1.84 0.47 0.44
C ASP A 110 -1.61 1.78 -0.34
N VAL A 111 -0.52 1.86 -1.09
CA VAL A 111 -0.15 3.05 -1.87
C VAL A 111 0.30 2.69 -3.28
N VAL A 112 -0.03 3.56 -4.22
CA VAL A 112 0.36 3.45 -5.62
C VAL A 112 1.19 4.69 -6.00
N ALA A 113 2.40 4.48 -6.49
CA ALA A 113 3.25 5.54 -7.06
C ALA A 113 3.43 5.41 -8.59
N ASN A 114 3.08 4.26 -9.15
CA ASN A 114 3.33 3.94 -10.55
C ASN A 114 2.45 4.71 -11.53
N HIS A 115 1.14 4.77 -11.27
CA HIS A 115 0.17 5.25 -12.24
C HIS A 115 -0.96 6.03 -11.58
N MET A 116 -1.70 6.77 -12.40
CA MET A 116 -3.01 7.33 -12.03
C MET A 116 -4.14 6.46 -12.60
N GLY A 117 -5.36 6.64 -12.07
CA GLY A 117 -6.55 5.93 -12.55
C GLY A 117 -6.96 6.33 -13.97
N TYR A 118 -8.01 5.69 -14.49
CA TYR A 118 -8.61 6.11 -15.75
C TYR A 118 -9.22 7.51 -15.62
N GLY A 119 -9.02 8.36 -16.62
CA GLY A 119 -9.58 9.71 -16.63
C GLY A 119 -8.78 10.68 -17.49
N ASN A 120 -9.24 11.93 -17.53
CA ASN A 120 -8.53 13.01 -18.18
C ASN A 120 -7.41 13.51 -17.25
N ILE A 121 -6.17 13.54 -17.74
CA ILE A 121 -5.00 13.98 -16.98
C ILE A 121 -5.21 15.35 -16.34
N THR A 122 -5.87 16.28 -17.04
CA THR A 122 -6.13 17.63 -16.52
C THR A 122 -6.96 17.66 -15.21
N ASN A 123 -7.71 16.60 -14.92
CA ASN A 123 -8.50 16.45 -13.70
C ASN A 123 -7.72 15.86 -12.54
N PHE A 124 -6.57 15.21 -12.79
CA PHE A 124 -5.76 14.65 -11.73
C PHE A 124 -5.22 15.73 -10.80
N LYS A 125 -4.94 15.32 -9.57
CA LYS A 125 -4.48 16.19 -8.50
C LYS A 125 -3.48 15.41 -7.64
N PRO A 126 -2.59 16.11 -6.93
CA PRO A 126 -2.30 17.55 -7.02
C PRO A 126 -1.48 17.91 -8.28
N VAL A 127 -1.17 19.19 -8.47
CA VAL A 127 -0.15 19.63 -9.46
C VAL A 127 1.21 19.04 -9.06
N PRO A 128 2.07 18.56 -9.99
CA PRO A 128 1.92 18.61 -11.45
C PRO A 128 1.25 17.38 -12.07
N LEU A 129 0.58 16.49 -11.31
CA LEU A 129 -0.09 15.31 -11.89
C LEU A 129 -1.21 15.67 -12.88
N ASN A 130 -1.62 16.93 -12.95
CA ASN A 130 -2.54 17.41 -13.97
C ASN A 130 -1.91 17.75 -15.32
N GLN A 131 -0.61 17.47 -15.51
CA GLN A 131 0.16 17.79 -16.70
C GLN A 131 0.62 16.52 -17.41
N GLU A 132 0.51 16.47 -18.73
CA GLU A 132 1.01 15.33 -19.55
C GLU A 132 2.50 15.08 -19.35
N SER A 133 3.30 16.11 -19.07
CA SER A 133 4.74 16.00 -18.80
C SER A 133 5.06 15.19 -17.53
N SER A 134 4.08 14.96 -16.66
CA SER A 134 4.22 14.13 -15.46
C SER A 134 4.10 12.63 -15.76
N TYR A 135 3.89 12.25 -17.02
CA TYR A 135 3.68 10.87 -17.44
C TYR A 135 4.68 10.45 -18.52
N HIS A 136 4.99 9.16 -18.55
CA HIS A 136 5.68 8.56 -19.69
C HIS A 136 4.80 8.58 -20.94
N SER A 137 5.44 8.57 -22.10
CA SER A 137 4.74 8.45 -23.39
C SER A 137 3.96 7.13 -23.43
N ALA A 138 2.75 7.17 -24.00
CA ALA A 138 1.88 6.00 -24.02
C ALA A 138 2.51 4.82 -24.80
N CYS A 139 2.68 3.69 -24.12
CA CYS A 139 3.05 2.41 -24.70
C CYS A 139 2.51 1.28 -23.82
N ASP A 140 2.39 0.07 -24.40
CA ASP A 140 1.95 -1.11 -23.68
C ASP A 140 3.15 -1.98 -23.27
N ILE A 141 3.05 -2.61 -22.10
CA ILE A 141 4.02 -3.61 -21.66
C ILE A 141 3.82 -4.89 -22.48
N HIS A 142 4.79 -5.21 -23.34
CA HIS A 142 4.70 -6.32 -24.29
C HIS A 142 5.91 -7.27 -24.25
N SER A 143 6.89 -7.02 -23.37
CA SER A 143 8.07 -7.87 -23.22
C SER A 143 8.58 -7.86 -21.77
N SER A 144 9.53 -8.75 -21.47
CA SER A 144 10.23 -8.80 -20.18
C SER A 144 11.40 -7.82 -20.07
N ASN A 145 11.58 -6.92 -21.04
CA ASN A 145 12.61 -5.89 -20.94
C ASN A 145 12.25 -4.92 -19.79
N GLN A 146 13.13 -4.80 -18.80
CA GLN A 146 12.87 -4.04 -17.58
C GLN A 146 12.55 -2.56 -17.87
N ASN A 147 13.19 -1.95 -18.88
CA ASN A 147 12.89 -0.57 -19.27
C ASN A 147 11.46 -0.41 -19.83
N ILE A 148 10.93 -1.44 -20.51
CA ILE A 148 9.53 -1.44 -20.97
C ILE A 148 8.59 -1.67 -19.79
N VAL A 149 8.96 -2.54 -18.85
CA VAL A 149 8.16 -2.79 -17.63
C VAL A 149 8.03 -1.53 -16.76
N GLU A 150 9.08 -0.70 -16.71
CA GLU A 150 9.15 0.51 -15.87
C GLU A 150 8.60 1.80 -16.52
N ASN A 151 8.50 1.86 -17.85
CA ASN A 151 8.14 3.12 -18.54
C ASN A 151 6.91 2.99 -19.47
N CYS A 152 6.25 1.82 -19.50
CA CYS A 152 5.02 1.62 -20.26
C CYS A 152 3.84 1.32 -19.35
N ARG A 153 2.65 1.60 -19.85
CA ARG A 153 1.40 1.58 -19.10
C ARG A 153 1.01 0.15 -18.71
N ILE A 154 0.83 -0.07 -17.42
CA ILE A 154 0.11 -1.24 -16.92
C ILE A 154 -1.40 -1.04 -17.17
N ALA A 155 -2.04 -1.98 -17.87
CA ALA A 155 -3.49 -1.97 -18.14
C ALA A 155 -4.04 -0.66 -18.74
N GLY A 156 -3.23 0.05 -19.54
CA GLY A 156 -3.61 1.33 -20.17
C GLY A 156 -3.65 2.54 -19.23
N LEU A 157 -3.21 2.38 -17.99
CA LEU A 157 -3.23 3.43 -16.97
C LEU A 157 -2.11 4.45 -17.22
N PRO A 158 -2.36 5.76 -17.09
CA PRO A 158 -1.32 6.78 -17.23
C PRO A 158 -0.14 6.53 -16.28
N ASP A 159 1.00 6.18 -16.86
CA ASP A 159 2.22 5.79 -16.15
C ASP A 159 3.02 7.04 -15.76
N VAL A 160 3.20 7.26 -14.46
CA VAL A 160 3.77 8.47 -13.90
C VAL A 160 5.29 8.46 -14.09
N ASN A 161 5.85 9.57 -14.56
CA ASN A 161 7.29 9.75 -14.73
C ASN A 161 7.98 9.92 -13.37
N THR A 162 8.22 8.80 -12.70
CA THR A 162 8.87 8.69 -11.38
C THR A 162 10.37 9.00 -11.42
N GLN A 163 10.97 9.14 -12.61
CA GLN A 163 12.34 9.64 -12.80
C GLN A 163 12.43 11.16 -12.61
N SER A 164 11.31 11.89 -12.71
CA SER A 164 11.27 13.33 -12.48
C SER A 164 11.52 13.68 -11.01
N SER A 165 12.51 14.54 -10.76
CA SER A 165 12.81 15.02 -9.40
C SER A 165 11.62 15.72 -8.72
N GLU A 166 10.77 16.40 -9.50
CA GLU A 166 9.56 17.06 -9.00
C GLU A 166 8.52 16.03 -8.53
N ILE A 167 8.31 14.96 -9.31
CA ILE A 167 7.41 13.86 -8.96
C ILE A 167 7.94 13.07 -7.76
N ARG A 168 9.25 12.79 -7.71
CA ARG A 168 9.87 12.14 -6.53
C ARG A 168 9.66 12.96 -5.27
N LYS A 169 9.83 14.28 -5.36
CA LYS A 169 9.60 15.19 -4.22
C LYS A 169 8.13 15.20 -3.80
N LEU A 170 7.20 15.28 -4.75
CA LEU A 170 5.77 15.21 -4.50
C LEU A 170 5.40 13.92 -3.74
N TYR A 171 5.84 12.76 -4.22
CA TYR A 171 5.50 11.48 -3.58
C TYR A 171 6.12 11.31 -2.20
N GLN A 172 7.36 11.79 -1.99
CA GLN A 172 8.00 11.78 -0.68
C GLN A 172 7.27 12.67 0.33
N ASP A 173 6.85 13.87 -0.08
CA ASP A 173 6.09 14.78 0.78
C ASP A 173 4.69 14.22 1.08
N TRP A 174 4.04 13.62 0.07
CA TRP A 174 2.75 12.97 0.21
C TRP A 174 2.79 11.80 1.17
N ILE A 175 3.72 10.85 1.02
CA ILE A 175 3.75 9.66 1.88
C ILE A 175 4.11 10.01 3.32
N LYS A 176 5.02 10.98 3.52
CA LYS A 176 5.34 11.52 4.84
C LYS A 176 4.10 12.12 5.51
N TRP A 177 3.36 12.95 4.77
CA TRP A 177 2.11 13.53 5.26
C TRP A 177 1.08 12.45 5.56
N LEU A 178 0.85 11.50 4.65
CA LEU A 178 -0.16 10.45 4.80
C LEU A 178 0.09 9.61 6.05
N VAL A 179 1.33 9.19 6.27
CA VAL A 179 1.70 8.42 7.47
C VAL A 179 1.54 9.26 8.72
N SER A 180 2.03 10.51 8.72
CA SER A 180 2.01 11.38 9.90
C SER A 180 0.61 11.86 10.29
N GLU A 181 -0.23 12.17 9.30
CA GLU A 181 -1.59 12.70 9.50
C GLU A 181 -2.51 11.62 10.08
N PHE A 182 -2.45 10.41 9.53
CA PHE A 182 -3.37 9.32 9.88
C PHE A 182 -2.81 8.36 10.93
N GLY A 183 -1.50 8.38 11.18
CA GLY A 183 -0.83 7.50 12.14
C GLY A 183 -0.70 6.06 11.67
N PHE A 184 -0.53 5.82 10.36
CA PHE A 184 -0.34 4.46 9.82
C PHE A 184 0.97 3.84 10.35
N ASP A 185 0.94 2.55 10.67
CA ASP A 185 2.08 1.82 11.24
C ASP A 185 2.98 1.20 10.16
N GLY A 186 2.49 1.12 8.91
CA GLY A 186 3.21 0.52 7.80
C GLY A 186 2.55 0.82 6.45
N VAL A 187 3.28 0.53 5.37
CA VAL A 187 2.83 0.80 4.00
C VAL A 187 3.07 -0.43 3.13
N ARG A 188 2.06 -0.83 2.36
CA ARG A 188 2.19 -1.75 1.24
C ARG A 188 2.29 -0.93 -0.04
N ILE A 189 3.38 -1.08 -0.79
CA ILE A 189 3.58 -0.41 -2.08
C ILE A 189 3.14 -1.35 -3.20
N ASP A 190 2.15 -0.92 -3.98
CA ASP A 190 1.71 -1.59 -5.20
C ASP A 190 2.75 -1.51 -6.32
N THR A 191 2.71 -2.48 -7.25
CA THR A 191 3.36 -2.39 -8.57
C THR A 191 4.86 -2.03 -8.54
N VAL A 192 5.61 -2.49 -7.53
CA VAL A 192 7.00 -2.07 -7.29
C VAL A 192 7.92 -2.32 -8.49
N LYS A 193 7.68 -3.38 -9.27
CA LYS A 193 8.52 -3.72 -10.41
C LYS A 193 8.40 -2.77 -11.61
N HIS A 194 7.37 -1.93 -11.60
CA HIS A 194 7.05 -0.97 -12.65
C HIS A 194 7.63 0.43 -12.35
N VAL A 195 8.34 0.58 -11.23
CA VAL A 195 9.05 1.81 -10.89
C VAL A 195 10.54 1.49 -10.71
N GLU A 196 11.40 2.39 -11.19
CA GLU A 196 12.85 2.19 -11.09
C GLU A 196 13.30 2.02 -9.63
N LYS A 197 14.27 1.11 -9.42
CA LYS A 197 14.65 0.65 -8.07
C LYS A 197 15.14 1.77 -7.15
N ASP A 198 15.75 2.83 -7.68
CA ASP A 198 16.32 3.93 -6.90
C ASP A 198 15.27 4.95 -6.43
N PHE A 199 14.04 4.90 -6.95
CA PHE A 199 12.90 5.66 -6.41
C PHE A 199 12.59 5.29 -4.95
N ARG A 200 12.73 3.99 -4.64
CA ARG A 200 12.13 3.38 -3.46
C ARG A 200 12.83 3.71 -2.13
N PRO A 201 14.18 3.74 -2.03
CA PRO A 201 14.83 4.05 -0.76
C PRO A 201 14.49 5.46 -0.21
N PRO A 202 14.50 6.54 -1.02
CA PRO A 202 14.04 7.85 -0.56
C PRO A 202 12.56 7.87 -0.18
N PHE A 203 11.69 7.21 -0.96
CA PHE A 203 10.26 7.11 -0.66
C PHE A 203 10.00 6.39 0.67
N ALA A 204 10.66 5.25 0.90
CA ALA A 204 10.59 4.49 2.15
C ALA A 204 11.13 5.30 3.34
N SER A 205 12.24 6.01 3.15
CA SER A 205 12.80 6.90 4.18
C SER A 205 11.85 8.05 4.53
N ALA A 206 11.12 8.58 3.54
CA ALA A 206 10.15 9.65 3.76
C ALA A 206 8.89 9.15 4.49
N ALA A 207 8.43 7.93 4.19
CA ALA A 207 7.34 7.28 4.91
C ALA A 207 7.68 7.10 6.39
N GLY A 208 8.93 6.74 6.70
CA GLY A 208 9.41 6.62 8.07
C GLY A 208 8.85 5.43 8.85
N VAL A 209 8.16 4.52 8.16
CA VAL A 209 7.55 3.31 8.71
C VAL A 209 7.91 2.06 7.89
N TYR A 210 7.52 0.88 8.35
CA TYR A 210 7.73 -0.40 7.67
C TYR A 210 7.10 -0.39 6.28
N ILE A 211 7.87 -0.84 5.29
CA ILE A 211 7.46 -0.94 3.90
C ILE A 211 7.50 -2.40 3.46
N ILE A 212 6.40 -2.89 2.89
CA ILE A 212 6.38 -4.10 2.07
C ILE A 212 6.02 -3.75 0.63
N GLY A 213 6.65 -4.39 -0.35
CA GLY A 213 6.48 -4.10 -1.77
C GLY A 213 5.90 -5.27 -2.54
N GLU A 214 4.97 -5.00 -3.45
CA GLU A 214 4.49 -5.99 -4.41
C GLU A 214 5.39 -6.04 -5.65
N VAL A 215 6.23 -7.07 -5.73
CA VAL A 215 6.96 -7.43 -6.96
C VAL A 215 6.28 -8.68 -7.52
N PHE A 216 5.35 -8.49 -8.47
CA PHE A 216 4.59 -9.59 -9.04
C PHE A 216 5.43 -10.37 -10.07
N ASP A 217 6.37 -11.16 -9.59
CA ASP A 217 7.24 -12.04 -10.37
C ASP A 217 7.49 -13.36 -9.61
N GLY A 218 7.64 -14.47 -10.32
CA GLY A 218 7.87 -15.79 -9.73
C GLY A 218 9.34 -16.18 -9.61
N GLY A 219 10.25 -15.43 -10.23
CA GLY A 219 11.68 -15.72 -10.31
C GLY A 219 12.44 -15.23 -9.08
N PRO A 220 13.03 -16.10 -8.26
CA PRO A 220 13.72 -15.68 -7.04
C PRO A 220 14.88 -14.71 -7.31
N ASP A 221 15.63 -14.91 -8.40
CA ASP A 221 16.75 -14.02 -8.77
C ASP A 221 16.29 -12.60 -9.10
N TYR A 222 15.13 -12.48 -9.74
CA TYR A 222 14.51 -11.18 -10.04
C TYR A 222 14.11 -10.47 -8.75
N LEU A 223 13.49 -11.21 -7.83
CA LEU A 223 12.99 -10.71 -6.56
C LEU A 223 14.11 -10.29 -5.60
N VAL A 224 15.23 -11.03 -5.56
CA VAL A 224 16.43 -10.67 -4.78
C VAL A 224 16.96 -9.29 -5.17
N GLY A 225 16.81 -8.92 -6.45
CA GLY A 225 17.19 -7.60 -6.95
C GLY A 225 16.41 -6.42 -6.37
N TYR A 226 15.37 -6.66 -5.56
CA TYR A 226 14.61 -5.65 -4.82
C TYR A 226 14.85 -5.70 -3.29
N GLY A 227 15.72 -6.60 -2.82
CA GLY A 227 16.15 -6.72 -1.43
C GLY A 227 17.07 -5.57 -0.98
N PRO A 228 17.36 -5.42 0.34
CA PRO A 228 17.07 -6.34 1.45
C PRO A 228 15.67 -6.20 2.07
N TRP A 229 14.88 -5.23 1.59
CA TRP A 229 13.56 -4.87 2.12
C TRP A 229 12.47 -5.93 1.92
N LEU A 230 12.69 -6.89 1.04
CA LEU A 230 11.80 -8.03 0.81
C LEU A 230 12.40 -9.26 1.49
N LYS A 231 12.28 -9.34 2.83
CA LYS A 231 12.58 -10.60 3.56
C LYS A 231 11.50 -11.66 3.35
N THR A 232 10.30 -11.26 2.93
CA THR A 232 9.19 -12.19 2.64
C THR A 232 8.47 -11.73 1.38
N LEU A 233 8.72 -12.45 0.30
CA LEU A 233 7.92 -12.38 -0.92
C LEU A 233 6.67 -13.23 -0.67
N LEU A 234 5.50 -12.78 -1.11
CA LEU A 234 4.36 -13.69 -1.23
C LEU A 234 4.78 -14.79 -2.20
N PRO A 235 5.03 -16.04 -1.74
CA PRO A 235 5.38 -17.10 -2.65
C PRO A 235 4.17 -17.38 -3.55
N PRO A 236 4.37 -17.85 -4.79
CA PRO A 236 3.26 -18.29 -5.65
C PRO A 236 2.40 -19.40 -4.99
N LYS A 237 2.92 -20.07 -3.94
CA LYS A 237 2.17 -20.96 -3.04
C LYS A 237 2.66 -20.82 -1.60
N LEU A 238 1.77 -20.39 -0.70
CA LEU A 238 1.98 -20.37 0.75
C LEU A 238 1.69 -21.77 1.34
N THR A 239 2.67 -22.42 1.98
CA THR A 239 2.47 -23.75 2.60
C THR A 239 1.96 -23.65 4.05
N ARG A 240 2.31 -22.58 4.77
CA ARG A 240 1.80 -22.25 6.13
C ARG A 240 1.91 -20.74 6.39
N ALA A 241 0.97 -19.95 5.88
CA ALA A 241 0.65 -18.64 6.45
C ALA A 241 -0.82 -18.31 6.18
N ARG A 242 -1.49 -17.81 7.22
CA ARG A 242 -2.86 -17.30 7.12
C ARG A 242 -2.81 -15.84 6.71
N VAL A 243 -2.75 -15.57 5.41
CA VAL A 243 -3.28 -14.31 4.89
C VAL A 243 -4.73 -14.61 4.52
N LEU A 244 -5.66 -14.32 5.44
CA LEU A 244 -7.09 -14.35 5.13
C LEU A 244 -7.40 -13.01 4.47
N THR A 245 -7.53 -13.02 3.14
CA THR A 245 -8.00 -11.87 2.39
C THR A 245 -9.52 -11.96 2.29
N TYR A 246 -10.25 -10.95 2.77
CA TYR A 246 -11.68 -10.82 2.47
C TYR A 246 -11.83 -9.80 1.35
N GLY A 247 -12.20 -10.26 0.14
CA GLY A 247 -12.59 -9.37 -0.96
C GLY A 247 -11.85 -9.52 -2.29
N TYR A 248 -10.76 -10.28 -2.38
CA TYR A 248 -10.30 -10.85 -3.65
C TYR A 248 -10.76 -12.30 -3.72
N ASP A 249 -10.98 -12.85 -4.91
CA ASP A 249 -11.08 -14.30 -5.11
C ASP A 249 -9.79 -14.99 -4.60
N ALA A 250 -9.79 -15.31 -3.32
CA ALA A 250 -8.86 -16.23 -2.67
C ALA A 250 -9.70 -17.35 -2.06
N TYR A 251 -10.22 -18.22 -2.92
CA TYR A 251 -10.67 -19.51 -2.46
C TYR A 251 -9.48 -20.45 -2.30
N ILE A 252 -9.31 -21.05 -1.12
CA ILE A 252 -8.58 -22.32 -1.01
C ILE A 252 -9.56 -23.42 -1.43
N VAL A 253 -9.73 -23.64 -2.73
CA VAL A 253 -10.38 -24.85 -3.26
C VAL A 253 -9.32 -25.75 -3.89
N ARG A 254 -9.45 -27.06 -3.65
CA ARG A 254 -8.61 -28.14 -4.22
C ARG A 254 -8.59 -28.21 -5.76
N LYS A 255 -9.26 -27.29 -6.48
CA LYS A 255 -9.35 -27.31 -7.94
C LYS A 255 -9.36 -25.88 -8.49
N SER A 256 -8.50 -25.61 -9.45
CA SER A 256 -8.27 -24.32 -10.10
C SER A 256 -9.49 -23.84 -10.89
N GLY A 257 -9.95 -22.63 -10.60
CA GLY A 257 -10.78 -21.83 -11.49
C GLY A 257 -10.14 -20.45 -11.62
N ALA A 258 -9.46 -20.18 -12.73
CA ALA A 258 -8.81 -18.90 -12.93
C ALA A 258 -9.83 -17.86 -13.41
N SER A 259 -10.19 -16.89 -12.57
CA SER A 259 -10.84 -15.65 -13.01
C SER A 259 -9.89 -14.88 -13.93
N SER A 260 -10.41 -14.40 -15.06
CA SER A 260 -9.67 -13.80 -16.18
C SER A 260 -9.38 -12.29 -16.04
N ASN A 261 -9.72 -11.64 -14.93
CA ASN A 261 -9.74 -10.17 -14.82
C ASN A 261 -8.80 -9.60 -13.73
N ARG A 262 -7.54 -10.05 -13.68
CA ARG A 262 -6.70 -10.00 -12.46
C ARG A 262 -5.95 -8.69 -12.15
N LEU A 263 -6.08 -7.63 -12.95
CA LEU A 263 -5.44 -6.31 -12.68
C LEU A 263 -6.39 -5.11 -12.85
N ILE A 264 -7.48 -5.27 -13.61
CA ILE A 264 -8.44 -4.19 -13.92
C ILE A 264 -9.31 -3.84 -12.69
N ASP A 265 -9.55 -4.81 -11.80
CA ASP A 265 -10.32 -4.59 -10.56
C ASP A 265 -9.56 -3.80 -9.49
N GLY A 266 -8.23 -3.69 -9.61
CA GLY A 266 -7.43 -2.80 -8.78
C GLY A 266 -7.91 -1.36 -9.02
N THR A 267 -7.70 -0.81 -10.21
CA THR A 267 -7.99 0.60 -10.48
C THR A 267 -9.46 0.99 -10.53
N THR A 268 -10.38 0.04 -10.73
CA THR A 268 -11.82 0.35 -10.79
C THR A 268 -12.46 0.47 -9.40
N ASN A 269 -11.89 -0.18 -8.36
CA ASN A 269 -12.40 -0.17 -6.98
C ASN A 269 -11.45 0.51 -5.96
N LEU A 270 -10.35 1.11 -6.41
CA LEU A 270 -9.22 1.53 -5.54
C LEU A 270 -9.43 2.83 -4.75
N LEU A 271 -10.55 3.52 -4.91
CA LEU A 271 -10.74 4.87 -4.39
C LEU A 271 -11.80 4.90 -3.30
N SER A 272 -11.45 4.52 -2.07
CA SER A 272 -12.28 4.90 -0.94
C SER A 272 -12.04 6.39 -0.62
N ASP A 273 -13.08 7.20 -0.77
CA ASP A 273 -13.07 8.58 -0.33
C ASP A 273 -13.14 8.62 1.20
N ILE A 274 -12.07 9.11 1.84
CA ILE A 274 -12.02 9.23 3.30
C ILE A 274 -13.13 10.18 3.82
N SER A 275 -13.69 11.05 2.97
CA SER A 275 -14.82 11.91 3.34
C SER A 275 -16.17 11.17 3.39
N HIS A 276 -16.34 10.07 2.62
CA HIS A 276 -17.50 9.17 2.70
C HIS A 276 -17.44 8.20 3.90
N ALA A 277 -16.34 8.21 4.66
CA ALA A 277 -16.01 7.23 5.70
C ALA A 277 -16.78 7.35 7.02
N ARG A 278 -17.59 8.39 7.21
CA ARG A 278 -18.13 8.72 8.55
C ARG A 278 -19.42 8.00 8.90
N ILE A 279 -20.05 7.32 7.94
CA ILE A 279 -21.36 6.69 8.14
C ILE A 279 -21.19 5.19 8.00
N CYS A 280 -21.41 4.49 9.11
CA CYS A 280 -21.81 3.10 9.09
C CYS A 280 -23.28 3.10 9.48
N ARG A 281 -24.15 2.68 8.57
CA ARG A 281 -25.61 2.68 8.80
C ARG A 281 -26.01 1.68 9.88
#